data_AF-A0A7D9JTD4-F1
#
_entry.id   AF-A0A7D9JTD4-F1
#
_cell.length_a   1.000
_cell.length_b   1.000
_cell.length_c   1.000
_cell.angle_alpha   90.00
_cell.angle_beta   90.00
_cell.angle_gamma   90.00
#
_symmetry.space_group_name_H-M   'P 1'
#
loop_
_entity.id
_entity.type
_entity.pdbx_description
1 polymer ?
#
loop_
_entity_poly.entity_id
_entity_poly.type
_entity_poly.pdbx_seq_one_letter_code
_entity_poly.pdbx_strand_id
1 'polypeptide(L)'
;MAEAGFTKDALTALKAKVLAAKRDNQEVVCALMLEKMAICKHVKWDDGQLILTSKRKTGFLGFLLCINAVVGLTEDLVNAENPALKYLLTYKMSQDHLELFFSAVRACGGWNNNPTTGQFVAAYKQLLMRHNIEGGRGNSTPQDDTEILNSVQDQHELELRQPAADDHDYCDVLNAMELSE
;
A
#
# COMPACT_ATOMS: atom_id res chain seq x y z
N MET A 1 -21.75 -2.38 15.31
CA MET A 1 -20.60 -2.25 14.40
C MET A 1 -20.12 -3.66 14.10
N ALA A 2 -20.08 -4.09 12.84
CA ALA A 2 -19.45 -5.36 12.51
C ALA A 2 -17.94 -5.17 12.67
N GLU A 3 -17.30 -5.93 13.56
CA GLU A 3 -15.84 -5.95 13.63
C GLU A 3 -15.31 -6.41 12.28
N ALA A 4 -14.50 -5.56 11.64
CA ALA A 4 -13.78 -5.94 10.44
C ALA A 4 -12.78 -7.04 10.81
N GLY A 5 -12.97 -8.23 10.26
CA GLY A 5 -12.12 -9.39 10.56
C GLY A 5 -12.68 -10.67 9.96
N PHE A 6 -11.81 -11.69 9.88
CA PHE A 6 -12.25 -13.02 9.48
C PHE A 6 -13.17 -13.62 10.56
N THR A 7 -14.26 -14.25 10.16
CA THR A 7 -15.15 -14.93 11.10
C THR A 7 -14.41 -16.08 11.79
N LYS A 8 -14.80 -16.41 13.03
CA LYS A 8 -14.26 -17.59 13.74
C LYS A 8 -14.40 -18.86 12.91
N ASP A 9 -15.48 -18.97 12.15
CA ASP A 9 -15.75 -20.09 11.26
C ASP A 9 -14.75 -20.16 10.09
N ALA A 10 -14.44 -19.02 9.46
CA ALA A 10 -13.42 -18.95 8.42
C ALA A 10 -12.02 -19.34 8.96
N LEU A 11 -11.69 -18.89 10.18
CA LEU A 11 -10.42 -19.24 10.82
C LEU A 11 -10.35 -20.74 11.17
N THR A 12 -11.47 -21.32 11.60
CA THR A 12 -11.59 -22.74 11.93
C THR A 12 -11.48 -23.62 10.69
N ALA A 13 -12.16 -23.24 9.60
CA ALA A 13 -12.05 -23.90 8.31
C ALA A 13 -10.63 -23.84 7.74
N LEU A 14 -9.96 -22.69 7.87
CA LEU A 14 -8.56 -22.53 7.46
C LEU A 14 -7.63 -23.46 8.26
N LYS A 15 -7.76 -23.50 9.60
CA LYS A 15 -6.99 -24.41 10.45
C LYS A 15 -7.20 -25.87 10.06
N ALA A 16 -8.44 -26.27 9.78
CA ALA A 16 -8.75 -27.63 9.34
C ALA A 16 -8.07 -27.98 8.00
N LYS A 17 -8.09 -27.06 7.01
CA LYS A 17 -7.39 -27.22 5.72
C LYS A 17 -5.87 -27.33 5.92
N VAL A 18 -5.27 -26.50 6.78
CA VAL A 18 -3.83 -26.55 7.09
C VAL A 18 -3.44 -27.90 7.73
N LEU A 19 -4.24 -28.39 8.68
CA LEU A 19 -4.01 -29.69 9.32
C LEU A 19 -4.21 -30.87 8.37
N ALA A 20 -5.07 -30.75 7.36
CA ALA A 20 -5.22 -31.76 6.33
C ALA A 20 -3.99 -31.81 5.41
N ALA A 21 -3.56 -30.68 4.86
CA ALA A 21 -2.41 -30.67 3.95
C ALA A 21 -1.10 -31.08 4.65
N LYS A 22 -0.93 -30.74 5.94
CA LYS A 22 0.22 -31.23 6.74
C LYS A 22 0.27 -32.75 6.84
N ARG A 23 -0.88 -33.45 6.83
CA ARG A 23 -0.91 -34.92 6.80
C ARG A 23 -0.42 -35.49 5.47
N ASP A 24 -0.57 -34.71 4.41
CA ASP A 24 -0.12 -35.07 3.05
C ASP A 24 1.28 -34.51 2.74
N ASN A 25 2.01 -34.06 3.76
CA ASN A 25 3.32 -33.42 3.65
C ASN A 25 3.35 -32.20 2.70
N GLN A 26 2.21 -31.51 2.59
CA GLN A 26 2.04 -30.28 1.83
C GLN A 26 1.92 -29.08 2.75
N GLU A 27 2.63 -28.01 2.43
CA GLU A 27 2.50 -26.74 3.11
C GLU A 27 1.38 -25.91 2.46
N VAL A 28 0.50 -25.35 3.29
CA VAL A 28 -0.59 -24.48 2.81
C VAL A 28 -0.12 -23.04 2.87
N VAL A 29 0.25 -22.52 1.71
CA VAL A 29 0.61 -21.12 1.53
C VAL A 29 -0.60 -20.35 0.99
N CYS A 30 -0.94 -19.23 1.65
CA CYS A 30 -1.97 -18.29 1.18
C CYS A 30 -3.34 -18.93 0.84
N ALA A 31 -3.80 -19.96 1.57
CA ALA A 31 -4.98 -20.75 1.23
C ALA A 31 -6.24 -19.92 0.89
N LEU A 32 -6.52 -18.88 1.67
CA LEU A 32 -7.67 -17.99 1.45
C LEU A 32 -7.52 -17.19 0.16
N MET A 33 -6.31 -16.80 -0.21
CA MET A 33 -6.04 -16.08 -1.44
C MET A 33 -6.15 -17.01 -2.65
N LEU A 34 -5.60 -18.22 -2.58
CA LEU A 34 -5.72 -19.22 -3.65
C LEU A 34 -7.18 -19.60 -3.93
N GLU A 35 -7.99 -19.74 -2.88
CA GLU A 35 -9.43 -19.98 -3.00
C GLU A 35 -10.15 -18.81 -3.67
N LYS A 36 -9.78 -17.57 -3.32
CA LYS A 36 -10.28 -16.37 -3.99
C LYS A 36 -9.85 -16.27 -5.47
N MET A 37 -8.63 -16.68 -5.82
CA MET A 37 -8.20 -16.77 -7.23
C MET A 37 -9.06 -17.75 -8.02
N ALA A 38 -9.36 -18.92 -7.44
CA ALA A 38 -10.18 -19.93 -8.09
C ALA A 38 -11.60 -19.41 -8.35
N ILE A 39 -12.18 -18.68 -7.40
CA ILE A 39 -13.48 -18.01 -7.59
C ILE A 39 -13.38 -16.98 -8.73
N CYS A 40 -12.40 -16.07 -8.69
CA CYS A 40 -12.23 -15.01 -9.70
C CYS A 40 -12.11 -15.54 -11.14
N LYS A 41 -11.49 -16.72 -11.33
CA LYS A 41 -11.37 -17.38 -12.65
C LYS A 41 -12.70 -17.86 -13.23
N HIS A 42 -13.71 -18.10 -12.39
CA HIS A 42 -14.99 -18.68 -12.81
C HIS A 42 -16.17 -17.69 -12.72
N VAL A 43 -15.95 -16.45 -12.25
CA VAL A 43 -17.02 -15.46 -12.18
C VAL A 43 -17.47 -15.06 -13.59
N LYS A 44 -18.78 -15.09 -13.80
CA LYS A 44 -19.45 -14.76 -15.05
C LYS A 44 -20.44 -13.61 -14.83
N TRP A 45 -20.68 -12.85 -15.88
CA TRP A 45 -21.83 -11.95 -16.00
C TRP A 45 -23.12 -12.76 -16.23
N ASP A 46 -24.27 -12.10 -16.11
CA ASP A 46 -25.59 -12.72 -16.26
C ASP A 46 -25.80 -13.32 -17.66
N ASP A 47 -25.09 -12.82 -18.67
CA ASP A 47 -25.07 -13.33 -20.04
C ASP A 47 -24.14 -14.56 -20.23
N GLY A 48 -23.50 -15.03 -19.16
CA GLY A 48 -22.56 -16.15 -19.16
C GLY A 48 -21.13 -15.80 -19.57
N GLN A 49 -20.83 -14.55 -19.93
CA GLN A 49 -19.48 -14.11 -20.26
C GLN A 49 -18.58 -14.10 -19.00
N LEU A 50 -17.39 -14.68 -19.10
CA LEU A 50 -16.41 -14.61 -18.01
C LEU A 50 -15.96 -13.17 -17.75
N ILE A 51 -15.90 -12.77 -16.48
CA ILE A 51 -15.47 -11.42 -16.11
C ILE A 51 -14.06 -11.12 -16.63
N LEU A 52 -13.16 -12.11 -16.61
CA LEU A 52 -11.78 -11.96 -17.07
C LEU A 52 -11.64 -11.71 -18.57
N THR A 53 -12.66 -12.03 -19.37
CA THR A 53 -12.67 -11.75 -20.82
C THR A 53 -13.49 -10.50 -21.17
N SER A 54 -14.19 -9.92 -20.19
CA SER A 54 -15.04 -8.74 -20.39
C SER A 54 -14.24 -7.43 -20.42
N LYS A 55 -14.93 -6.32 -20.75
CA LYS A 55 -14.37 -4.96 -20.70
C LYS A 55 -13.98 -4.51 -19.28
N ARG A 56 -14.53 -5.13 -18.23
CA ARG A 56 -14.27 -4.80 -16.81
C ARG A 56 -13.25 -5.73 -16.14
N LYS A 57 -12.45 -6.45 -16.92
CA LYS A 57 -11.48 -7.44 -16.42
C LYS A 57 -10.35 -6.87 -15.55
N THR A 58 -10.02 -5.59 -15.68
CA THR A 58 -8.79 -4.99 -15.11
C THR A 58 -8.68 -5.17 -13.60
N GLY A 59 -9.74 -4.87 -12.82
CA GLY A 59 -9.70 -5.01 -11.36
C GLY A 59 -9.53 -6.47 -10.92
N PHE A 60 -10.17 -7.41 -11.61
CA PHE A 60 -10.07 -8.84 -11.32
C PHE A 60 -8.71 -9.42 -11.71
N LEU A 61 -8.15 -8.97 -12.84
CA LEU A 61 -6.80 -9.33 -13.25
C LEU A 61 -5.76 -8.78 -12.28
N GLY A 62 -5.92 -7.53 -11.84
CA GLY A 62 -5.08 -6.91 -10.82
C GLY A 62 -5.13 -7.71 -9.50
N PHE A 63 -6.33 -8.09 -9.07
CA PHE A 63 -6.49 -8.93 -7.88
C PHE A 63 -5.80 -10.30 -8.02
N LEU A 64 -5.93 -10.97 -9.18
CA LEU A 64 -5.25 -12.23 -9.47
C LEU A 64 -3.72 -12.06 -9.47
N LEU A 65 -3.23 -10.97 -10.05
CA LEU A 65 -1.80 -10.63 -10.09
C LEU A 65 -1.25 -10.36 -8.68
N CYS A 66 -1.98 -9.58 -7.86
CA CYS A 66 -1.58 -9.32 -6.48
C CYS A 66 -1.47 -10.61 -5.66
N ILE A 67 -2.40 -11.55 -5.83
CA ILE A 67 -2.32 -12.84 -5.12
C ILE A 67 -1.11 -13.63 -5.58
N ASN A 68 -0.86 -13.72 -6.90
CA ASN A 68 0.33 -14.40 -7.41
C ASN A 68 1.62 -13.76 -6.87
N ALA A 69 1.68 -12.43 -6.81
CA ALA A 69 2.82 -11.71 -6.26
C ALA A 69 3.03 -12.00 -4.77
N VAL A 70 1.96 -12.02 -3.95
CA VAL A 70 2.06 -12.35 -2.53
C VAL A 70 2.52 -13.79 -2.31
N VAL A 71 2.03 -14.75 -3.10
CA VAL A 71 2.49 -16.14 -3.05
C VAL A 71 3.98 -16.21 -3.40
N GLY A 72 4.39 -15.60 -4.53
CA GLY A 72 5.80 -15.56 -4.94
C GLY A 72 6.71 -14.94 -3.88
N LEU A 73 6.32 -13.80 -3.31
CA LEU A 73 7.06 -13.16 -2.21
C LEU A 73 7.16 -14.04 -0.96
N THR A 74 6.14 -14.85 -0.68
CA THR A 74 6.17 -15.79 0.45
C THR A 74 7.17 -16.91 0.18
N GLU A 75 7.17 -17.47 -1.03
CA GLU A 75 8.16 -18.49 -1.39
C GLU A 75 9.59 -17.95 -1.31
N ASP A 76 9.81 -16.76 -1.87
CA ASP A 76 11.15 -16.16 -1.96
C ASP A 76 11.70 -15.66 -0.62
N LEU A 77 10.83 -15.14 0.27
CA LEU A 77 11.28 -14.47 1.50
C LEU A 77 11.04 -15.29 2.77
N VAL A 78 10.07 -16.19 2.77
CA VAL A 78 9.63 -16.95 3.95
C VAL A 78 9.95 -18.43 3.84
N ASN A 79 9.77 -19.03 2.67
CA ASN A 79 9.97 -20.48 2.48
C ASN A 79 11.31 -20.84 1.81
N ALA A 80 12.14 -19.85 1.50
CA ALA A 80 13.48 -20.07 0.96
C ALA A 80 14.35 -20.91 1.91
N GLU A 81 15.37 -21.59 1.37
CA GLU A 81 16.30 -22.42 2.14
C GLU A 81 16.99 -21.62 3.28
N ASN A 82 17.24 -20.33 3.04
CA ASN A 82 17.65 -19.37 4.06
C ASN A 82 16.64 -18.20 4.12
N PRO A 83 15.59 -18.31 4.94
CA PRO A 83 14.49 -17.35 4.92
C PRO A 83 14.90 -15.99 5.50
N ALA A 84 14.64 -14.93 4.75
CA ALA A 84 14.88 -13.55 5.19
C ALA A 84 13.81 -13.08 6.19
N LEU A 85 12.59 -13.61 6.10
CA LEU A 85 11.44 -13.23 6.90
C LEU A 85 10.76 -14.46 7.50
N LYS A 86 10.24 -14.32 8.73
CA LYS A 86 9.46 -15.40 9.38
C LYS A 86 8.02 -15.49 8.87
N TYR A 87 7.46 -14.36 8.44
CA TYR A 87 6.11 -14.23 7.91
C TYR A 87 6.01 -12.95 7.10
N LEU A 88 5.00 -12.88 6.23
CA LEU A 88 4.72 -11.71 5.41
C LEU A 88 3.64 -10.84 6.05
N LEU A 89 3.94 -9.56 6.30
CA LEU A 89 2.95 -8.57 6.75
C LEU A 89 2.29 -7.92 5.53
N THR A 90 1.28 -8.57 4.96
CA THR A 90 0.61 -8.07 3.74
C THR A 90 0.00 -6.67 3.89
N TYR A 91 -0.31 -6.24 5.12
CA TYR A 91 -0.74 -4.87 5.40
C TYR A 91 0.35 -3.83 5.10
N LYS A 92 1.63 -4.12 5.36
CA LYS A 92 2.76 -3.22 5.03
C LYS A 92 2.92 -3.00 3.53
N MET A 93 2.39 -3.91 2.72
CA MET A 93 2.38 -3.82 1.25
C MET A 93 1.13 -3.11 0.71
N SER A 94 0.17 -2.78 1.58
CA SER A 94 -1.04 -2.04 1.23
C SER A 94 -0.72 -0.59 0.89
N GLN A 95 -1.52 0.00 0.00
CA GLN A 95 -1.48 1.44 -0.29
C GLN A 95 -1.98 2.30 0.90
N ASP A 96 -2.60 1.69 1.92
CA ASP A 96 -3.18 2.41 3.08
C ASP A 96 -2.21 3.41 3.71
N HIS A 97 -0.92 3.08 3.81
CA HIS A 97 0.09 4.00 4.34
C HIS A 97 0.23 5.29 3.50
N LEU A 98 0.15 5.17 2.17
CA LEU A 98 0.15 6.33 1.27
C LEU A 98 -1.15 7.13 1.37
N GLU A 99 -2.29 6.47 1.57
CA GLU A 99 -3.57 7.15 1.78
C GLU A 99 -3.61 7.92 3.10
N LEU A 100 -3.05 7.33 4.16
CA LEU A 100 -2.86 8.00 5.45
C LEU A 100 -1.92 9.20 5.32
N PHE A 101 -0.81 9.05 4.59
CA PHE A 101 0.09 10.16 4.28
C PHE A 101 -0.63 11.31 3.57
N PHE A 102 -1.37 11.05 2.48
CA PHE A 102 -2.12 12.10 1.79
C PHE A 102 -3.24 12.69 2.64
N SER A 103 -3.80 11.93 3.58
CA SER A 103 -4.78 12.44 4.54
C SER A 103 -4.13 13.44 5.51
N ALA A 104 -2.91 13.16 5.98
CA ALA A 104 -2.14 14.11 6.79
C ALA A 104 -1.75 15.38 6.01
N VAL A 105 -1.36 15.24 4.74
CA VAL A 105 -1.07 16.39 3.85
C VAL A 105 -2.31 17.29 3.72
N ARG A 106 -3.49 16.71 3.44
CA ARG A 106 -4.73 17.48 3.35
C ARG A 106 -5.11 18.14 4.67
N ALA A 107 -4.87 17.47 5.80
CA ALA A 107 -5.12 18.03 7.13
C ALA A 107 -4.31 19.30 7.40
N CYS A 108 -3.12 19.44 6.82
CA CYS A 108 -2.32 20.68 6.92
C CYS A 108 -2.99 21.88 6.22
N GLY A 109 -3.83 21.64 5.22
CA GLY A 109 -4.55 22.66 4.46
C GLY A 109 -5.88 23.11 5.08
N GLY A 110 -6.28 22.54 6.23
CA GLY A 110 -7.57 22.83 6.87
C GLY A 110 -8.75 22.49 5.96
N TRP A 111 -9.48 23.51 5.49
CA TRP A 111 -10.61 23.34 4.58
C TRP A 111 -10.21 23.14 3.12
N ASN A 112 -8.92 23.29 2.79
CA ASN A 112 -8.40 23.05 1.45
C ASN A 112 -7.97 21.59 1.25
N ASN A 113 -8.87 20.77 0.70
CA ASN A 113 -8.63 19.36 0.42
C ASN A 113 -7.80 19.11 -0.87
N ASN A 114 -7.56 20.13 -1.68
CA ASN A 114 -6.83 20.02 -2.95
C ASN A 114 -5.66 21.01 -2.97
N PRO A 115 -4.57 20.71 -2.25
CA PRO A 115 -3.42 21.61 -2.17
C PRO A 115 -2.78 21.82 -3.54
N THR A 116 -2.30 23.04 -3.79
CA THR A 116 -1.38 23.29 -4.90
C THR A 116 -0.03 22.59 -4.65
N THR A 117 0.80 22.46 -5.68
CA THR A 117 2.15 21.88 -5.53
C THR A 117 2.97 22.58 -4.44
N GLY A 118 2.92 23.92 -4.36
CA GLY A 118 3.61 24.67 -3.31
C GLY A 118 3.07 24.38 -1.90
N GLN A 119 1.75 24.22 -1.76
CA GLN A 119 1.10 23.84 -0.50
C GLN A 119 1.44 22.40 -0.10
N PHE A 120 1.51 21.48 -1.07
CA PHE A 120 1.97 20.11 -0.86
C PHE A 120 3.39 20.09 -0.32
N VAL A 121 4.32 20.82 -0.95
CA VAL A 121 5.73 20.89 -0.52
C VAL A 121 5.84 21.48 0.88
N ALA A 122 5.10 22.55 1.18
CA ALA A 122 5.07 23.15 2.51
C ALA A 122 4.54 22.18 3.58
N ALA A 123 3.44 21.48 3.28
CA ALA A 123 2.87 20.45 4.16
C ALA A 123 3.86 19.30 4.37
N TYR A 124 4.49 18.80 3.30
CA TYR A 124 5.49 17.72 3.38
C TYR A 124 6.68 18.11 4.28
N LYS A 125 7.26 19.31 4.10
CA LYS A 125 8.33 19.82 4.98
C LYS A 125 7.87 19.91 6.44
N GLN A 126 6.65 20.39 6.68
CA GLN A 126 6.09 20.47 8.02
C GLN A 126 5.90 19.08 8.65
N LEU A 127 5.43 18.11 7.87
CA LEU A 127 5.23 16.73 8.29
C LEU A 127 6.57 16.04 8.61
N LEU A 128 7.63 16.31 7.84
CA LEU A 128 8.98 15.78 8.13
C LEU A 128 9.57 16.31 9.44
N MET A 129 9.29 17.57 9.81
CA MET A 129 9.79 18.17 11.06
C MET A 129 8.99 17.76 12.30
N ARG A 130 7.78 17.23 12.14
CA ARG A 130 6.94 16.77 13.25
C ARG A 130 7.32 15.34 13.57
N HIS A 131 7.81 15.10 14.79
CA HIS A 131 7.96 13.74 15.30
C HIS A 131 6.56 13.14 15.48
N ASN A 132 6.25 12.17 14.61
CA ASN A 132 5.02 11.38 14.58
C ASN A 132 3.77 12.10 14.06
N ILE A 133 3.26 11.60 12.93
CA ILE A 133 2.03 12.08 12.30
C ILE A 133 0.96 11.06 12.62
N GLU A 134 0.07 11.40 13.56
CA GLU A 134 -1.18 10.67 13.70
C GLU A 134 -2.02 10.95 12.45
N GLY A 135 -2.24 9.92 11.63
CA GLY A 135 -3.01 10.03 10.39
C GLY A 135 -4.38 10.66 10.66
N GLY A 136 -4.73 11.66 9.85
CA GLY A 136 -6.04 12.32 9.96
C GLY A 136 -7.20 11.35 9.77
N ARG A 137 -8.39 11.70 10.29
CA ARG A 137 -9.65 10.93 10.17
C ARG A 137 -10.11 10.86 8.71
N GLY A 138 -9.46 10.04 7.90
CA GLY A 138 -9.85 9.68 6.53
C GLY A 138 -10.65 8.38 6.50
N ASN A 139 -10.90 7.85 5.29
CA ASN A 139 -11.53 6.53 5.11
C ASN A 139 -10.63 5.37 5.56
N SER A 140 -9.33 5.62 5.70
CA SER A 140 -8.31 4.64 6.03
C SER A 140 -7.85 4.90 7.47
N THR A 141 -7.74 3.84 8.26
CA THR A 141 -7.35 3.91 9.68
C THR A 141 -6.05 3.11 9.87
N PRO A 142 -5.11 3.58 10.70
CA PRO A 142 -3.93 2.79 11.04
C PRO A 142 -4.33 1.44 11.62
N GLN A 143 -3.80 0.34 11.07
CA GLN A 143 -4.02 -1.01 11.61
C GLN A 143 -2.88 -1.47 12.52
N ASP A 144 -1.74 -0.78 12.50
CA ASP A 144 -0.59 -1.03 13.34
C ASP A 144 0.23 0.26 13.58
N ASP A 145 1.32 0.14 14.35
CA ASP A 145 2.19 1.26 14.73
C ASP A 145 3.22 1.60 13.62
N THR A 146 2.87 1.44 12.33
CA THR A 146 3.76 1.90 11.24
C THR A 146 3.94 3.42 11.31
N GLU A 147 5.17 3.87 11.48
CA GLU A 147 5.52 5.27 11.33
C GLU A 147 5.41 5.68 9.84
N ILE A 148 4.53 6.64 9.53
CA ILE A 148 4.24 7.07 8.16
C ILE A 148 5.41 7.88 7.57
N LEU A 149 6.05 8.71 8.40
CA LEU A 149 7.24 9.47 8.05
C LEU A 149 8.22 9.43 9.22
N ASN A 150 9.41 8.90 8.94
CA ASN A 150 10.55 9.01 9.84
C ASN A 150 11.54 10.01 9.26
N SER A 151 11.86 11.05 10.03
CA SER A 151 13.05 11.83 9.75
C SER A 151 14.24 10.93 10.05
N VAL A 152 14.82 10.30 9.03
CA VAL A 152 16.15 9.73 9.19
C VAL A 152 17.06 10.91 9.55
N GLN A 153 17.69 10.88 10.72
CA GLN A 153 18.75 11.82 11.09
C GLN A 153 20.04 11.56 10.28
N ASP A 154 19.93 11.05 9.04
CA ASP A 154 21.09 10.88 8.17
C ASP A 154 21.40 12.22 7.51
N GLN A 155 22.49 12.82 7.96
CA GLN A 155 23.12 13.99 7.36
C GLN A 155 23.79 13.65 6.01
N HIS A 156 23.21 12.77 5.20
CA HIS A 156 23.80 12.49 3.89
C HIS A 156 23.42 13.61 2.91
N GLU A 157 24.45 14.30 2.42
CA GLU A 157 24.38 15.38 1.44
C GLU A 157 23.33 15.09 0.37
N LEU A 158 22.28 15.91 0.36
CA LEU A 158 21.43 16.06 -0.80
C LEU A 158 22.30 16.62 -1.92
N GLU A 159 22.92 15.75 -2.71
CA GLU A 159 23.51 16.16 -3.99
C GLU A 159 22.39 16.85 -4.79
N LEU A 160 22.58 18.15 -5.00
CA LEU A 160 21.74 18.98 -5.84
C LEU A 160 21.72 18.37 -7.25
N ARG A 161 20.71 17.56 -7.53
CA ARG A 161 20.45 17.04 -8.87
C ARG A 161 20.20 18.25 -9.78
N GLN A 162 21.15 18.53 -10.67
CA GLN A 162 20.97 19.56 -11.68
C GLN A 162 19.75 19.19 -12.55
N PRO A 163 18.83 20.14 -12.80
CA PRO A 163 17.64 19.86 -13.59
C PRO A 163 18.05 19.41 -15.00
N ALA A 164 17.52 18.28 -15.44
CA ALA A 164 17.68 17.82 -16.81
C ALA A 164 16.95 18.79 -17.75
N ALA A 165 17.58 19.11 -18.87
CA ALA A 165 17.18 20.20 -19.77
C ALA A 165 15.81 20.06 -20.46
N ASP A 166 15.01 19.03 -20.14
CA ASP A 166 13.73 18.74 -20.82
C ASP A 166 12.55 18.44 -19.86
N ASP A 167 12.73 18.58 -18.54
CA ASP A 167 11.64 18.40 -17.59
C ASP A 167 10.89 19.74 -17.38
N HIS A 168 9.80 19.89 -18.14
CA HIS A 168 8.96 21.09 -18.24
C HIS A 168 8.12 21.45 -16.99
N ASP A 169 8.49 21.02 -15.78
CA ASP A 169 7.63 21.17 -14.58
C ASP A 169 8.35 21.67 -13.32
N TYR A 170 9.48 22.36 -13.46
CA TYR A 170 10.08 23.09 -12.34
C TYR A 170 9.50 24.51 -12.28
N CYS A 171 8.51 24.75 -11.42
CA CYS A 171 8.09 26.11 -11.10
C CYS A 171 9.28 26.92 -10.60
N ASP A 172 9.54 28.03 -11.28
CA ASP A 172 10.57 29.02 -10.99
C ASP A 172 10.65 29.36 -9.50
N VAL A 173 11.69 28.87 -8.83
CA VAL A 173 12.18 29.48 -7.60
C VAL A 173 13.08 30.63 -8.01
N LEU A 174 12.52 31.80 -8.29
CA LEU A 174 13.26 33.08 -8.35
C LEU A 174 12.27 34.26 -8.37
N ASN A 175 11.89 34.73 -7.18
CA ASN A 175 11.81 36.17 -6.89
C ASN A 175 11.62 36.40 -5.40
N ALA A 176 12.72 36.25 -4.67
CA ALA A 176 12.88 36.83 -3.36
C ALA A 176 14.30 37.40 -3.31
N MET A 177 14.53 38.51 -4.01
CA MET A 177 15.60 39.52 -3.79
C MET A 177 15.59 40.55 -4.92
N GLU A 178 14.58 41.41 -4.98
CA GLU A 178 14.70 42.76 -5.55
C GLU A 178 13.74 43.69 -4.77
N LEU A 179 14.12 43.96 -3.52
CA LEU A 179 13.64 45.10 -2.73
C LEU A 179 14.86 45.65 -1.98
N SER A 180 15.72 46.34 -2.73
CA SER A 180 16.67 47.32 -2.19
C SER A 180 17.25 48.15 -3.33
N GLU A 181 16.53 49.21 -3.71
CA GLU A 181 16.97 50.61 -3.80
C GLU A 181 15.92 51.45 -4.55
#